data_AF-A0A958J6C5-F1
#
_entry.id   AF-A0A958J6C5-F1
#
_cell.length_a   1.000
_cell.length_b   1.000
_cell.length_c   1.000
_cell.angle_alpha   90.00
_cell.angle_beta   90.00
_cell.angle_gamma   90.00
#
_symmetry.space_group_name_H-M   'P 1'
#
loop_
_entity.id
_entity.type
_entity.pdbx_description
1 polymer ?
#
loop_
_entity_poly.entity_id
_entity_poly.type
_entity_poly.pdbx_seq_one_letter_code
_entity_poly.pdbx_strand_id
1 'polypeptide(L)'
;AIKKLGKELGVDRVIFKSPQIYDFENAEQTLPQNPRFRRYHKVNGEYRLKGSYSGYCKKIWYGSAITWDGKVIPCCFDKDAEFQLGDLADSNFAEIWEGDNYHRFRNLVRNKR
;
A
#
# COMPACT_ATOMS: atom_id res chain seq x y z
N ALA A 1 14.41 -11.90 21.30
CA ALA A 1 14.47 -10.55 21.88
C ALA A 1 13.13 -9.81 21.77
N ILE A 2 12.75 -9.23 20.62
CA ILE A 2 11.59 -8.31 20.50
C ILE A 2 10.25 -8.90 20.97
N LYS A 3 9.93 -10.16 20.64
CA LYS A 3 8.69 -10.80 21.13
C LYS A 3 8.64 -10.93 22.66
N LYS A 4 9.79 -11.18 23.29
CA LYS A 4 9.91 -11.27 24.75
C LYS A 4 9.67 -9.89 25.38
N LEU A 5 10.33 -8.86 24.84
CA LEU A 5 10.12 -7.47 25.24
C LEU A 5 8.64 -7.05 25.10
N GLY A 6 7.99 -7.39 23.99
CA GLY A 6 6.56 -7.09 23.81
C GLY A 6 5.68 -7.71 24.91
N LYS A 7 5.95 -8.95 25.30
CA LYS A 7 5.23 -9.61 26.41
C LYS A 7 5.48 -8.91 27.75
N GLU A 8 6.72 -8.52 28.03
CA GLU A 8 7.11 -7.81 29.26
C GLU A 8 6.43 -6.43 29.35
N LEU A 9 6.29 -5.73 28.21
CA LEU A 9 5.61 -4.44 28.12
C LEU A 9 4.07 -4.55 28.08
N GLY A 10 3.51 -5.75 28.06
CA GLY A 10 2.06 -5.95 28.02
C GLY A 10 1.36 -5.56 26.71
N VAL A 11 2.07 -5.58 25.57
CA VAL A 11 1.46 -5.24 24.27
C VAL A 11 0.56 -6.38 23.76
N ASP A 12 -0.52 -6.05 23.04
CA ASP A 12 -1.44 -7.07 22.50
C ASP A 12 -0.76 -8.00 21.49
N ARG A 13 0.09 -7.44 20.61
CA ARG A 13 0.77 -8.21 19.57
C ARG A 13 2.03 -7.53 19.06
N VAL A 14 3.06 -8.34 18.81
CA VAL A 14 4.25 -7.94 18.04
C VAL A 14 4.09 -8.36 16.57
N ILE A 15 4.19 -7.38 15.66
CA ILE A 15 4.13 -7.59 14.21
C ILE A 15 5.46 -7.15 13.58
N PHE A 16 6.06 -8.04 12.78
CA PHE A 16 7.25 -7.70 11.99
C PHE A 16 6.81 -7.23 10.61
N LYS A 17 6.98 -5.94 10.35
CA LYS A 17 6.69 -5.35 9.03
C LYS A 17 7.88 -5.59 8.10
N SER A 18 7.61 -6.19 6.95
CA SER A 18 8.62 -6.33 5.90
C SER A 18 8.77 -5.02 5.11
N PRO A 19 9.99 -4.54 4.81
CA PRO A 19 10.20 -3.29 4.09
C PRO A 19 9.67 -3.36 2.65
N GLN A 20 9.24 -2.21 2.12
CA GLN A 20 9.08 -2.00 0.68
C GLN A 20 10.40 -1.39 0.18
N ILE A 21 10.91 -1.87 -0.95
CA ILE A 21 12.13 -1.33 -1.58
C ILE A 21 11.75 -0.69 -2.91
N TYR A 22 12.53 0.31 -3.31
CA TYR A 22 12.40 0.98 -4.62
C TYR A 22 13.61 0.67 -5.50
N ASP A 23 14.80 0.69 -4.90
CA ASP A 23 16.04 0.30 -5.54
C ASP A 23 16.18 -1.24 -5.53
N PHE A 24 15.84 -1.86 -6.66
CA PHE A 24 15.98 -3.29 -6.84
C PHE A 24 17.42 -3.73 -7.17
N GLU A 25 18.27 -2.82 -7.64
CA GLU A 25 19.67 -3.09 -7.96
C GLU A 25 20.47 -3.34 -6.68
N ASN A 26 20.25 -2.50 -5.65
CA ASN A 26 20.90 -2.62 -4.35
C ASN A 26 20.04 -3.32 -3.27
N ALA A 27 19.02 -4.08 -3.68
CA ALA A 27 18.06 -4.72 -2.79
C ALA A 27 18.70 -5.60 -1.70
N GLU A 28 19.82 -6.29 -1.97
CA GLU A 28 20.47 -7.15 -0.96
C GLU A 28 21.02 -6.36 0.24
N GLN A 29 21.34 -5.08 0.06
CA GLN A 29 21.84 -4.23 1.14
C GLN A 29 20.72 -3.77 2.09
N THR A 30 19.49 -3.68 1.58
CA THR A 30 18.33 -3.19 2.33
C THR A 30 17.44 -4.31 2.85
N LEU A 31 17.44 -5.48 2.21
CA LEU A 31 16.60 -6.60 2.60
C LEU A 31 17.14 -7.29 3.87
N PRO A 32 16.25 -7.74 4.78
CA PRO A 32 16.65 -8.52 5.94
C PRO A 32 17.47 -9.75 5.55
N GLN A 33 18.60 -10.00 6.21
CA GLN A 33 19.46 -11.16 5.93
C GLN A 33 18.71 -12.49 6.00
N ASN A 34 17.81 -12.64 6.98
CA ASN A 34 16.97 -13.83 7.10
C ASN A 34 15.83 -13.80 6.06
N PRO A 35 15.79 -14.74 5.09
CA PRO A 35 14.78 -14.74 4.04
C PRO A 35 13.34 -14.79 4.55
N ARG A 36 13.09 -15.38 5.72
CA ARG A 36 11.75 -15.45 6.33
C ARG A 36 11.10 -14.07 6.52
N PHE A 37 11.89 -13.03 6.77
CA PHE A 37 11.40 -11.67 6.99
C PHE A 37 11.43 -10.79 5.73
N ARG A 38 11.89 -11.31 4.59
CA ARG A 38 11.90 -10.59 3.32
C ARG A 38 10.51 -10.57 2.69
N ARG A 39 10.09 -9.39 2.19
CA ARG A 39 8.88 -9.21 1.38
C ARG A 39 9.02 -9.82 -0.03
N TYR A 40 10.23 -9.82 -0.56
CA TYR A 40 10.57 -10.25 -1.92
C TYR A 40 11.43 -11.52 -1.92
N HIS A 41 11.42 -12.24 -3.03
CA HIS A 41 12.32 -13.35 -3.34
C HIS A 41 12.92 -13.16 -4.72
N LYS A 42 14.12 -13.71 -4.94
CA LYS A 42 14.83 -13.58 -6.21
C LYS A 42 14.47 -14.76 -7.13
N VAL A 43 14.02 -14.47 -8.34
CA VAL A 43 13.66 -15.45 -9.40
C VAL A 43 14.37 -15.01 -10.67
N ASN A 44 15.27 -15.82 -11.20
CA ASN A 44 16.03 -15.53 -12.43
C ASN A 44 16.75 -14.16 -12.41
N GLY A 45 17.25 -13.73 -11.26
CA GLY A 45 17.92 -12.43 -11.11
C GLY A 45 17.00 -11.29 -10.65
N GLU A 46 15.68 -11.42 -10.82
CA GLU A 46 14.70 -10.37 -10.50
C GLU A 46 14.04 -10.59 -9.14
N TYR A 47 13.68 -9.51 -8.45
CA TYR A 47 12.92 -9.58 -7.21
C TYR A 47 11.42 -9.60 -7.45
N ARG A 48 10.73 -10.59 -6.89
CA ARG A 48 9.28 -10.75 -6.96
C ARG A 48 8.67 -10.77 -5.57
N LEU A 49 7.49 -10.20 -5.41
CA LEU A 49 6.72 -10.25 -4.16
C LEU A 49 6.44 -11.71 -3.78
N LYS A 50 6.62 -12.06 -2.50
CA LYS A 50 6.30 -13.42 -2.00
C LYS A 50 4.81 -13.69 -1.85
N GLY A 51 4.00 -12.63 -1.71
CA GLY A 51 2.55 -12.75 -1.56
C GLY A 51 1.84 -12.85 -2.91
N SER A 52 0.66 -13.46 -2.93
CA SER A 52 -0.25 -13.40 -4.06
C SER A 52 -1.12 -12.15 -3.98
N TYR A 53 -1.37 -11.52 -5.13
CA TYR A 53 -2.35 -10.46 -5.27
C TYR A 53 -3.73 -11.09 -5.48
N SER A 54 -4.71 -10.79 -4.62
CA SER A 54 -6.05 -11.37 -4.68
C SER A 54 -6.94 -10.79 -5.78
N GLY A 55 -6.40 -10.01 -6.71
CA GLY A 55 -7.17 -9.33 -7.76
C GLY A 55 -8.03 -8.16 -7.28
N TYR A 56 -8.24 -8.04 -5.97
CA TYR A 56 -9.20 -7.11 -5.36
C TYR A 56 -8.60 -6.41 -4.14
N CYS A 57 -8.68 -5.08 -4.13
CA CYS A 57 -8.26 -4.24 -3.01
C CYS A 57 -9.49 -3.65 -2.29
N LYS A 58 -9.69 -3.98 -1.01
CA LYS A 58 -10.80 -3.42 -0.22
C LYS A 58 -10.58 -1.95 0.17
N LYS A 59 -9.32 -1.50 0.26
CA LYS A 59 -8.97 -0.17 0.79
C LYS A 59 -9.68 0.96 0.04
N ILE A 60 -9.85 0.83 -1.28
CA ILE A 60 -10.49 1.83 -2.15
C ILE A 60 -11.98 2.06 -1.85
N TRP A 61 -12.62 1.15 -1.09
CA TRP A 61 -14.03 1.21 -0.75
C TRP A 61 -14.31 1.85 0.60
N TYR A 62 -13.35 1.81 1.53
CA TYR A 62 -13.51 2.36 2.87
C TYR A 62 -12.48 3.43 3.22
N GLY A 63 -11.64 3.83 2.26
CA GLY A 63 -10.71 4.91 2.48
C GLY A 63 -10.16 5.53 1.21
N SER A 64 -9.66 6.74 1.42
CA SER A 64 -8.97 7.59 0.46
C SER A 64 -7.69 8.10 1.12
N ALA A 65 -6.82 8.74 0.34
CA ALA A 65 -5.76 9.60 0.86
C ALA A 65 -5.89 10.97 0.22
N ILE A 66 -5.46 11.99 0.94
CA ILE A 66 -5.47 13.38 0.49
C ILE A 66 -4.02 13.85 0.55
N THR A 67 -3.52 14.37 -0.56
CA THR A 67 -2.18 14.94 -0.64
C THR A 67 -2.12 16.28 0.11
N TRP A 68 -0.91 16.75 0.39
CA TRP A 68 -0.72 18.01 1.12
C TRP A 68 -1.29 19.23 0.39
N ASP A 69 -1.40 19.17 -0.94
CA ASP A 69 -1.96 20.20 -1.81
C ASP A 69 -3.45 20.00 -2.13
N GLY A 70 -4.12 19.06 -1.46
CA GLY A 70 -5.57 18.89 -1.53
C GLY A 70 -6.09 17.93 -2.62
N LYS A 71 -5.21 17.26 -3.37
CA LYS A 71 -5.63 16.23 -4.33
C LYS A 71 -6.14 15.00 -3.59
N VAL A 72 -7.28 14.49 -4.04
CA VAL A 72 -7.88 13.27 -3.52
C VAL A 72 -7.44 12.08 -4.36
N ILE A 73 -6.82 11.09 -3.73
CA ILE A 73 -6.25 9.91 -4.39
C ILE A 73 -6.83 8.60 -3.80
N PRO A 74 -6.89 7.49 -4.55
CA PRO A 74 -7.58 6.27 -4.12
C PRO A 74 -6.86 5.51 -3.02
N CYS A 75 -5.55 5.72 -2.85
CA CYS A 75 -4.71 4.87 -2.03
C CYS A 75 -3.44 5.58 -1.58
N CYS A 76 -2.99 5.37 -0.34
CA CYS A 76 -1.70 5.88 0.14
C CYS A 76 -0.46 5.24 -0.53
N PHE A 77 -0.65 4.25 -1.40
CA PHE A 77 0.40 3.69 -2.24
C PHE A 77 0.62 4.48 -3.54
N ASP A 78 -0.32 5.36 -3.91
CA ASP A 78 -0.19 6.30 -5.02
C ASP A 78 0.58 7.54 -4.53
N LYS A 79 1.89 7.38 -4.33
CA LYS A 79 2.73 8.37 -3.63
C LYS A 79 2.98 9.62 -4.47
N ASP A 80 2.92 9.45 -5.79
CA ASP A 80 3.15 10.50 -6.78
C ASP A 80 1.83 11.11 -7.29
N ALA A 81 0.70 10.69 -6.71
CA ALA A 81 -0.64 11.14 -7.07
C ALA A 81 -0.94 10.99 -8.58
N GLU A 82 -0.61 9.84 -9.14
CA GLU A 82 -0.86 9.51 -10.55
C GLU A 82 -2.37 9.33 -10.82
N PHE A 83 -3.13 8.85 -9.83
CA PHE A 83 -4.55 8.58 -9.94
C PHE A 83 -5.39 9.61 -9.17
N GLN A 84 -5.32 10.88 -9.56
CA GLN A 84 -6.13 11.95 -8.97
C GLN A 84 -7.62 11.73 -9.28
N LEU A 85 -8.44 11.70 -8.24
CA LEU A 85 -9.89 11.49 -8.35
C LEU A 85 -10.69 12.79 -8.22
N GLY A 86 -10.07 13.83 -7.65
CA GLY A 86 -10.61 15.17 -7.53
C GLY A 86 -9.66 16.08 -6.76
N ASP A 87 -10.06 17.34 -6.61
CA ASP A 87 -9.33 18.37 -5.89
C ASP A 87 -10.28 19.08 -4.91
N LEU A 88 -9.84 19.21 -3.66
CA LEU A 88 -10.59 19.92 -2.62
C LEU A 88 -10.67 21.43 -2.84
N ALA A 89 -9.88 21.98 -3.77
CA ALA A 89 -10.03 23.36 -4.22
C ALA A 89 -11.33 23.58 -5.03
N ASP A 90 -11.82 22.55 -5.73
CA ASP A 90 -12.95 22.64 -6.67
C ASP A 90 -14.25 22.07 -6.10
N SER A 91 -14.18 21.05 -5.25
CA SER A 91 -15.35 20.33 -4.73
C SER A 91 -15.10 19.79 -3.33
N ASN A 92 -16.17 19.57 -2.56
CA ASN A 92 -15.99 18.95 -1.25
C ASN A 92 -15.69 17.44 -1.37
N PHE A 93 -15.13 16.85 -0.32
CA PHE A 93 -14.72 15.45 -0.36
C PHE A 93 -15.88 14.48 -0.65
N ALA A 94 -17.10 14.75 -0.15
CA ALA A 94 -18.24 13.87 -0.37
C ALA A 94 -18.65 13.83 -1.85
N GLU A 95 -18.65 14.98 -2.52
CA GLU A 95 -18.89 15.09 -3.96
C GLU A 95 -17.84 14.32 -4.77
N ILE A 96 -16.56 14.43 -4.39
CA ILE A 96 -15.47 13.70 -5.06
C ILE A 96 -15.61 12.19 -4.82
N TRP A 97 -15.95 11.78 -3.60
CA TRP A 97 -16.05 10.37 -3.19
C TRP A 97 -17.21 9.60 -3.84
N GLU A 98 -18.34 10.28 -4.04
CA GLU A 98 -19.52 9.80 -4.78
C GLU A 98 -19.46 10.19 -6.28
N GLY A 99 -18.35 10.79 -6.71
CA GLY A 99 -18.16 11.27 -8.07
C GLY A 99 -17.77 10.18 -9.06
N ASP A 100 -17.98 10.45 -10.34
CA ASP A 100 -17.75 9.47 -11.41
C ASP A 100 -16.29 9.01 -11.49
N ASN A 101 -15.32 9.88 -11.21
CA ASN A 101 -13.90 9.51 -11.19
C ASN A 101 -13.65 8.38 -10.19
N TYR A 102 -14.22 8.50 -8.99
CA TYR A 102 -14.08 7.51 -7.94
C TYR A 102 -14.77 6.20 -8.31
N HIS A 103 -16.00 6.27 -8.84
CA HIS A 103 -16.73 5.09 -9.30
C HIS A 103 -16.00 4.38 -10.45
N ARG A 104 -15.47 5.11 -11.42
CA ARG A 104 -14.65 4.57 -12.51
C ARG A 104 -13.42 3.86 -11.96
N PHE A 105 -12.66 4.49 -11.08
CA PHE A 105 -11.46 3.87 -10.49
C PHE A 105 -11.79 2.60 -9.69
N ARG A 106 -12.85 2.62 -8.86
CA ARG A 106 -13.31 1.43 -8.12
C ARG A 106 -13.68 0.28 -9.05
N ASN A 107 -14.30 0.58 -10.20
CA ASN A 107 -14.63 -0.42 -11.21
C ASN A 107 -13.39 -0.97 -11.94
N LEU A 108 -12.36 -0.14 -12.18
CA LEU A 108 -11.10 -0.60 -12.77
C LEU A 108 -10.35 -1.58 -11.87
N VAL A 109 -10.29 -1.29 -10.57
CA VAL A 109 -9.64 -2.18 -9.59
C VAL A 109 -10.50 -3.43 -9.29
N ARG A 110 -11.76 -3.43 -9.72
CA ARG A 110 -12.69 -4.56 -9.63
C ARG A 110 -12.59 -5.45 -10.87
N ASN A 111 -11.58 -6.31 -10.97
CA ASN A 111 -11.50 -7.40 -11.97
C ASN A 111 -10.46 -8.46 -11.53
N LYS A 112 -10.65 -9.79 -11.54
CA LYS A 112 -11.73 -10.74 -11.85
C LYS A 112 -11.80 -11.70 -10.65
N ARG A 113 -13.00 -12.10 -10.18
CA ARG A 113 -13.12 -13.34 -9.42
C ARG A 113 -13.07 -14.52 -10.39
#